data_AF-A0A971RQ54-F1
#
_entry.id   AF-A0A971RQ54-F1
#
_cell.length_a   1.000
_cell.length_b   1.000
_cell.length_c   1.000
_cell.angle_alpha   90.00
_cell.angle_beta   90.00
_cell.angle_gamma   90.00
#
_symmetry.space_group_name_H-M   'P 1'
#
loop_
_entity.id
_entity.type
_entity.pdbx_description
1 polymer ?
#
loop_
_entity_poly.entity_id
_entity_poly.type
_entity_poly.pdbx_seq_one_letter_code
_entity_poly.pdbx_strand_id
1 'polypeptide(L)'
;MKILVVGGGGREHAIVWKLAHSSRVSKIYCAPGNGGTAEIAENIPAKATDMEAVRDFALREKIDLVFVAPDDPLAMGMVDYLE
;
A
#
# COMPACT_ATOMS: atom_id res chain seq x y z
N MET A 1 -0.20 -8.01 11.52
CA MET A 1 -1.06 -7.26 10.58
C MET A 1 -0.29 -7.03 9.29
N LYS A 2 -0.83 -7.49 8.17
CA LYS A 2 -0.31 -7.21 6.83
C LYS A 2 -0.91 -5.91 6.32
N ILE A 3 -0.07 -4.99 5.88
CA ILE A 3 -0.48 -3.68 5.35
C ILE A 3 -0.11 -3.58 3.87
N LEU A 4 -0.99 -3.01 3.06
CA LEU A 4 -0.68 -2.55 1.70
C LEU A 4 -0.71 -1.02 1.68
N VAL A 5 0.40 -0.37 1.34
CA VAL A 5 0.46 1.09 1.13
C VAL A 5 0.35 1.38 -0.36
N VAL A 6 -0.62 2.18 -0.76
CA VAL A 6 -0.80 2.60 -2.15
C VAL A 6 -0.01 3.89 -2.37
N GLY A 7 0.75 3.96 -3.45
CA GLY A 7 1.65 5.05 -3.83
C GLY A 7 3.13 4.63 -3.86
N GLY A 8 3.98 5.59 -4.24
CA GLY A 8 5.41 5.35 -4.47
C GLY A 8 6.26 6.62 -4.38
N GLY A 9 5.75 7.69 -3.77
CA GLY A 9 6.50 8.90 -3.50
C GLY A 9 7.25 8.85 -2.16
N GLY A 10 7.86 9.98 -1.78
CA GLY A 10 8.55 10.13 -0.50
C GLY A 10 7.62 10.05 0.71
N ARG A 11 6.37 10.50 0.57
CA ARG A 11 5.34 10.38 1.62
C ARG A 11 5.08 8.92 1.96
N GLU A 12 4.90 8.07 0.96
CA GLU A 12 4.66 6.65 1.17
C GLU A 12 5.88 5.95 1.77
N HIS A 13 7.10 6.34 1.37
CA HIS A 13 8.30 5.85 2.04
C HIS A 13 8.30 6.20 3.54
N ALA A 14 8.05 7.45 3.92
CA ALA A 14 8.00 7.84 5.33
C ALA A 14 6.91 7.08 6.11
N ILE A 15 5.75 6.84 5.51
CA ILE A 15 4.66 6.05 6.09
C ILE A 15 5.10 4.61 6.32
N VAL A 16 5.64 3.95 5.30
CA VAL A 16 6.14 2.56 5.38
C VAL A 16 7.22 2.44 6.44
N TRP A 17 8.18 3.36 6.44
CA TRP A 17 9.23 3.43 7.46
C TRP A 17 8.63 3.49 8.85
N LYS A 18 7.65 4.38 9.10
CA LYS A 18 7.04 4.49 10.43
C LYS A 18 6.21 3.26 10.80
N LEU A 19 5.46 2.69 9.87
CA LEU A 19 4.65 1.49 10.09
C LEU A 19 5.52 0.27 10.45
N ALA A 20 6.70 0.14 9.85
CA ALA A 20 7.63 -0.96 10.12
C ALA A 20 8.12 -1.02 11.58
N HIS A 21 8.02 0.09 12.34
CA HIS A 21 8.40 0.14 13.76
C HIS A 21 7.33 -0.42 14.71
N SER A 22 6.13 -0.73 14.21
CA SER A 22 5.03 -1.25 15.03
C SER A 22 5.17 -2.76 15.21
N SER A 23 5.19 -3.22 16.47
CA SER A 23 5.20 -4.66 16.79
C SER A 23 3.94 -5.42 16.33
N ARG A 24 2.87 -4.69 15.96
CA ARG A 24 1.64 -5.27 15.41
C ARG A 24 1.73 -5.56 13.91
N VAL A 25 2.70 -4.96 13.22
CA VAL A 25 2.87 -5.10 11.76
C VAL A 25 3.76 -6.29 11.48
N SER A 26 3.26 -7.22 10.68
CA SER A 26 3.96 -8.46 10.33
C SER A 26 4.54 -8.44 8.92
N LYS A 27 3.95 -7.66 8.01
CA LYS A 27 4.45 -7.46 6.64
C LYS A 27 3.87 -6.19 6.04
N ILE A 28 4.66 -5.48 5.22
CA ILE A 28 4.22 -4.31 4.47
C ILE A 28 4.47 -4.54 2.99
N TYR A 29 3.48 -4.19 2.18
CA TYR A 29 3.56 -4.14 0.72
C TYR A 29 3.38 -2.70 0.24
N CYS A 30 3.90 -2.37 -0.94
CA CYS A 30 3.74 -1.06 -1.58
C CYS A 30 3.32 -1.18 -3.05
N ALA A 31 2.32 -0.41 -3.47
CA ALA A 31 1.81 -0.43 -4.85
C ALA A 31 1.86 0.98 -5.49
N PRO A 32 2.79 1.28 -6.41
CA PRO A 32 3.88 0.43 -6.88
C PRO A 32 5.13 0.47 -5.98
N GLY A 33 5.19 1.39 -5.02
CA GLY A 33 6.43 1.67 -4.28
C GLY A 33 7.52 2.33 -5.14
N ASN A 34 8.73 2.39 -4.60
CA ASN A 34 9.95 2.91 -5.23
C ASN A 34 11.20 2.18 -4.70
N GLY A 35 12.40 2.57 -5.16
CA GLY A 35 13.66 1.95 -4.73
C GLY A 35 13.90 2.00 -3.22
N GLY A 36 13.48 3.07 -2.53
CA GLY A 36 13.61 3.20 -1.08
C GLY A 36 12.61 2.34 -0.31
N THR A 37 11.34 2.27 -0.74
CA THR A 37 10.37 1.38 -0.08
C THR A 37 10.75 -0.10 -0.23
N ALA A 38 11.45 -0.48 -1.31
CA ALA A 38 11.93 -1.84 -1.51
C ALA A 38 12.95 -2.31 -0.46
N GLU A 39 13.59 -1.38 0.27
CA GLU A 39 14.53 -1.72 1.35
C GLU A 39 13.82 -2.13 2.66
N ILE A 40 12.54 -1.77 2.81
CA ILE A 40 11.77 -1.91 4.07
C ILE A 40 10.40 -2.60 3.89
N ALA A 41 9.95 -2.78 2.66
CA ALA A 41 8.67 -3.39 2.28
C ALA A 41 8.78 -4.09 0.92
N GLU A 42 7.77 -4.88 0.57
CA GLU A 42 7.70 -5.56 -0.73
C GLU A 42 6.91 -4.71 -1.74
N ASN A 43 7.58 -4.23 -2.78
CA ASN A 43 6.90 -3.52 -3.87
C ASN A 43 6.19 -4.50 -4.80
N ILE A 44 4.96 -4.17 -5.20
CA ILE A 44 4.16 -4.96 -6.12
C ILE A 44 3.94 -4.20 -7.43
N PRO A 45 3.86 -4.90 -8.58
CA PRO A 45 3.74 -4.26 -9.88
C PRO A 45 2.29 -3.82 -10.16
N ALA A 46 1.72 -2.98 -9.29
CA ALA A 46 0.39 -2.39 -9.44
C ALA A 46 0.50 -0.86 -9.37
N LYS A 47 -0.12 -0.15 -10.32
CA LYS A 47 -0.18 1.31 -10.28
C LYS A 47 -1.08 1.76 -9.14
N ALA A 48 -0.81 2.94 -8.58
CA ALA A 48 -1.61 3.49 -7.48
C ALA A 48 -3.09 3.71 -7.85
N THR A 49 -3.40 3.92 -9.14
CA THR A 49 -4.76 4.11 -9.65
C THR A 49 -5.40 2.83 -10.19
N ASP A 50 -4.71 1.69 -10.12
CA ASP A 50 -5.22 0.39 -10.57
C ASP A 50 -6.00 -0.29 -9.44
N MET A 51 -7.25 0.15 -9.26
CA MET A 51 -8.11 -0.29 -8.14
C MET A 51 -8.37 -1.79 -8.16
N GLU A 52 -8.54 -2.38 -9.35
CA GLU A 52 -8.78 -3.83 -9.50
C GLU A 52 -7.55 -4.63 -9.06
N ALA A 53 -6.36 -4.27 -9.54
CA ALA A 53 -5.12 -4.94 -9.12
C ALA A 53 -4.86 -4.80 -7.61
N VAL A 54 -5.13 -3.62 -7.04
CA VAL A 54 -5.00 -3.37 -5.59
C VAL A 54 -5.97 -4.25 -4.79
N ARG A 55 -7.25 -4.29 -5.17
CA ARG A 55 -8.27 -5.13 -4.52
C ARG A 55 -7.93 -6.61 -4.60
N ASP A 56 -7.61 -7.10 -5.79
CA ASP A 56 -7.34 -8.52 -6.02
C ASP A 56 -6.08 -8.97 -5.26
N PHE A 57 -5.06 -8.12 -5.21
CA PHE A 57 -3.89 -8.34 -4.38
C PHE A 57 -4.26 -8.36 -2.89
N ALA A 58 -5.04 -7.38 -2.43
CA ALA A 58 -5.44 -7.26 -1.03
C ALA A 58 -6.21 -8.50 -0.56
N LEU A 59 -7.15 -9.00 -1.35
CA LEU A 59 -7.91 -10.21 -1.08
C LEU A 59 -7.02 -11.47 -1.08
N ARG A 60 -6.19 -11.63 -2.11
CA ARG A 60 -5.31 -12.80 -2.25
C ARG A 60 -4.30 -12.91 -1.12
N GLU A 61 -3.64 -11.80 -0.77
CA GLU A 61 -2.63 -11.77 0.28
C GLU A 61 -3.21 -11.67 1.70
N LYS A 62 -4.54 -11.52 1.80
CA LYS A 62 -5.27 -11.31 3.06
C LYS A 62 -4.71 -10.10 3.80
N ILE A 63 -4.71 -8.96 3.13
CA ILE A 63 -4.31 -7.68 3.69
C ILE A 63 -5.34 -7.23 4.72
N ASP A 64 -4.86 -6.84 5.90
CA ASP A 64 -5.71 -6.41 7.01
C ASP A 64 -6.01 -4.89 6.93
N LEU A 65 -5.12 -4.12 6.30
CA LEU A 65 -5.25 -2.67 6.14
C LEU A 65 -4.65 -2.23 4.81
N VAL A 66 -5.44 -1.51 4.01
CA VAL A 66 -4.96 -0.77 2.84
C VAL A 66 -4.83 0.70 3.23
N PHE A 67 -3.64 1.28 3.07
CA PHE A 67 -3.35 2.68 3.32
C PHE A 67 -3.24 3.42 1.98
N VAL A 68 -4.31 4.13 1.60
CA VAL A 68 -4.32 4.93 0.36
C VAL A 68 -3.76 6.32 0.64
N ALA A 69 -2.57 6.63 0.11
CA ALA A 69 -1.90 7.90 0.38
C ALA A 69 -1.98 8.94 -0.76
N PRO A 70 -1.89 8.58 -2.06
CA PRO A 70 -2.02 9.52 -3.16
C PRO A 70 -3.43 10.08 -3.34
N ASP A 71 -3.54 11.31 -3.84
CA ASP A 71 -4.80 12.03 -3.94
C ASP A 71 -5.67 11.49 -5.10
N ASP A 72 -5.05 11.10 -6.23
CA ASP A 72 -5.75 10.54 -7.40
C ASP A 72 -6.60 9.29 -7.07
N PRO A 73 -6.08 8.21 -6.45
CA PRO A 73 -6.90 7.05 -6.10
C PRO A 73 -7.95 7.37 -5.03
N LEU A 74 -7.70 8.32 -4.13
CA LEU A 74 -8.73 8.80 -3.21
C LEU A 74 -9.89 9.47 -3.97
N ALA A 75 -9.57 10.37 -4.90
CA ALA A 75 -10.57 11.05 -5.74
C ALA A 75 -11.35 10.08 -6.65
N MET A 76 -10.75 8.95 -7.01
CA MET A 76 -11.40 7.87 -7.77
C MET A 76 -12.34 6.99 -6.92
N GLY A 77 -12.39 7.19 -5.60
CA GLY A 77 -13.23 6.37 -4.70
C GLY A 77 -12.61 5.02 -4.37
N MET A 78 -11.27 4.91 -4.36
CA MET A 78 -10.59 3.64 -4.03
C MET A 78 -10.96 3.12 -2.64
N VAL A 79 -11.22 4.00 -1.67
CA VAL A 79 -11.63 3.60 -0.32
C VAL A 79 -12.99 2.92 -0.37
N ASP A 80 -13.99 3.55 -0.99
CA ASP A 80 -15.34 2.99 -1.16
C ASP A 80 -15.32 1.68 -1.96
N TYR A 81 -14.42 1.56 -2.93
CA TYR A 81 -14.26 0.34 -3.73
C TYR A 81 -13.68 -0.85 -2.95
N LEU A 82 -13.02 -0.60 -1.82
CA LEU A 82 -12.35 -1.63 -0.99
C LEU A 82 -13.19 -2.08 0.22
N GLU A 83 -14.31 -1.43 0.53
CA GLU A 83 -15.27 -1.84 1.57
C GLU A 83 -16.10 -3.08 1.17
#